data_AF-A0A7W0QAU2-F1
#
_entry.id   AF-A0A7W0QAU2-F1
#
_cell.length_a   1.000
_cell.length_b   1.000
_cell.length_c   1.000
_cell.angle_alpha   90.00
_cell.angle_beta   90.00
_cell.angle_gamma   90.00
#
_symmetry.space_group_name_H-M   'P 1'
#
loop_
_entity.id
_entity.type
_entity.pdbx_description
1 polymer ?
#
loop_
_entity_poly.entity_id
_entity_poly.type
_entity_poly.pdbx_seq_one_letter_code
_entity_poly.pdbx_strand_id
1 'polypeptide(L)'
;MQGAAAGSHTEVTAALFALQQALENLFVRGIKAAASDDVQRLSAHGEELRRAGAAYLAGEVEALIRHVRAADAEAARVLLRTQTALRVFERVLSLDVAVAALAPGQPSGGTPATPPTARTATPENRSALVPVLEELARTVEGLVGSGLTTASTATRQKLDASFKEASRLKLMRLATSLRYVGDELDRFLGDSDQFSARRFVFFLTRTWLIGRGLLEAIREDDQVALGRLLLSSPAMPVRALRLAVIGVHKRALLDGSAAFEFRMITLDEQGSVPRGARLAWSCVFGKKPGVPAEAFLHLPQAQKFTPKLLLDRTEILVTDAAVSLDEHGSGRLMLGPKSTVKPGKKLVDWDGLVHWDRERVAARWRGHPISPLDLEIELQDEVIVTDYHLGAPVPNPYRPEQQVFPLAAAGLELDAVCSTGPDGGELMTTLKAFAKPKAARPPLYGLMHVEMGRLVFQPLTVFGDDGPEYLMISGEKIDLASLMKTMDFSH
;
A
#
# COMPACT_ATOMS: atom_id res chain seq x y z
N MET A 1 30.54 -8.02 -14.79
CA MET A 1 30.12 -6.84 -14.00
C MET A 1 28.72 -6.97 -13.39
N GLN A 2 27.73 -7.59 -14.04
CA GLN A 2 26.37 -7.76 -13.47
C GLN A 2 26.33 -8.53 -12.13
N GLY A 3 27.16 -9.58 -11.96
CA GLY A 3 27.22 -10.32 -10.70
C GLY A 3 27.76 -9.55 -9.49
N ALA A 4 28.61 -8.53 -9.71
CA ALA A 4 29.15 -7.70 -8.63
C ALA A 4 28.13 -6.66 -8.12
N ALA A 5 27.32 -6.10 -9.03
CA ALA A 5 26.23 -5.18 -8.67
C ALA A 5 25.09 -5.90 -7.91
N ALA A 6 24.74 -7.12 -8.32
CA ALA A 6 23.74 -7.94 -7.62
C ALA A 6 24.18 -8.31 -6.19
N GLY A 7 25.47 -8.61 -5.99
CA GLY A 7 26.04 -8.86 -4.66
C GLY A 7 25.98 -7.63 -3.75
N SER A 8 26.37 -6.45 -4.28
CA SER A 8 26.35 -5.19 -3.54
C SER A 8 24.93 -4.76 -3.11
N HIS A 9 23.92 -4.89 -3.98
CA HIS A 9 22.53 -4.55 -3.61
C HIS A 9 21.97 -5.46 -2.52
N THR A 10 22.37 -6.74 -2.51
CA THR A 10 21.92 -7.70 -1.50
C THR A 10 22.48 -7.36 -0.11
N GLU A 11 23.77 -7.03 -0.03
CA GLU A 11 24.42 -6.61 1.22
C GLU A 11 23.83 -5.31 1.76
N VAL A 12 23.63 -4.30 0.90
CA VAL A 12 23.00 -3.03 1.30
C VAL A 12 21.58 -3.28 1.80
N THR A 13 20.78 -4.10 1.11
CA THR A 13 19.40 -4.42 1.52
C THR A 13 19.35 -5.09 2.89
N ALA A 14 20.27 -6.03 3.18
CA ALA A 14 20.36 -6.68 4.48
C ALA A 14 20.70 -5.67 5.59
N ALA A 15 21.65 -4.77 5.36
CA ALA A 15 22.02 -3.71 6.30
C ALA A 15 20.87 -2.73 6.56
N LEU A 16 20.13 -2.33 5.52
CA LEU A 16 18.95 -1.47 5.65
C LEU A 16 17.85 -2.13 6.48
N PHE A 17 17.59 -3.42 6.25
CA PHE A 17 16.59 -4.16 7.01
C PHE A 17 16.98 -4.31 8.49
N ALA A 18 18.26 -4.61 8.77
CA ALA A 18 18.75 -4.69 10.14
C ALA A 18 18.63 -3.34 10.87
N LEU A 19 19.00 -2.23 10.21
CA LEU A 19 18.79 -0.90 10.77
C LEU A 19 17.30 -0.62 10.99
N GLN A 20 16.44 -0.96 10.04
CA GLN A 20 14.99 -0.76 10.18
C GLN A 20 14.45 -1.45 11.43
N GLN A 21 14.80 -2.71 11.67
CA GLN A 21 14.38 -3.44 12.87
C GLN A 21 14.89 -2.75 14.15
N ALA A 22 16.14 -2.27 14.15
CA ALA A 22 16.70 -1.53 15.29
C ALA A 22 15.91 -0.25 15.57
N LEU A 23 15.55 0.52 14.54
CA LEU A 23 14.73 1.72 14.68
C LEU A 23 13.32 1.38 15.17
N GLU A 24 12.66 0.39 14.58
CA GLU A 24 11.32 -0.07 14.97
C GLU A 24 11.25 -0.45 16.44
N ASN A 25 12.27 -1.15 16.95
CA ASN A 25 12.38 -1.48 18.38
C ASN A 25 12.46 -0.22 19.27
N LEU A 26 13.16 0.83 18.83
CA LEU A 26 13.22 2.11 19.54
C LEU A 26 11.89 2.86 19.51
N PHE A 27 11.11 2.77 18.42
CA PHE A 27 9.75 3.32 18.38
C PHE A 27 8.82 2.60 19.37
N VAL A 28 8.89 1.27 19.43
CA VAL A 28 8.05 0.46 20.33
C VAL A 28 8.41 0.70 21.79
N ARG A 29 9.71 0.66 22.14
CA ARG A 29 10.18 0.86 23.52
C ARG A 29 10.20 2.33 23.97
N GLY A 30 10.29 3.25 23.02
CA GLY A 30 10.52 4.67 23.26
C GLY A 30 12.00 5.02 23.24
N ILE A 31 12.39 6.07 22.51
CA ILE A 31 13.80 6.46 22.36
C ILE A 31 14.42 6.89 23.69
N LYS A 32 13.62 7.38 24.65
CA LYS A 32 14.09 7.72 26.01
C LYS A 32 14.52 6.50 26.83
N ALA A 33 14.08 5.30 26.44
CA ALA A 33 14.45 4.04 27.07
C ALA A 33 15.64 3.35 26.37
N ALA A 34 16.32 4.03 25.44
CA ALA A 34 17.49 3.50 24.75
C ALA A 34 18.66 3.30 25.73
N ALA A 35 19.29 2.13 25.67
CA ALA A 35 20.41 1.74 26.53
C ALA A 35 21.76 1.77 25.78
N SER A 36 22.86 1.50 26.48
CA SER A 36 24.21 1.37 25.90
C SER A 36 24.25 0.38 24.73
N ASP A 37 23.54 -0.74 24.87
CA ASP A 37 23.51 -1.80 23.87
C ASP A 37 22.80 -1.35 22.59
N ASP A 38 21.74 -0.55 22.72
CA ASP A 38 21.04 0.03 21.57
C ASP A 38 21.99 0.98 20.80
N VAL A 39 22.76 1.79 21.53
CA VAL A 39 23.78 2.67 20.94
C VAL A 39 24.90 1.89 20.25
N GLN A 40 25.37 0.78 20.83
CA GLN A 40 26.38 -0.06 20.21
C GLN A 40 25.87 -0.70 18.91
N ARG A 41 24.63 -1.22 18.91
CA ARG A 41 23.99 -1.78 17.71
C ARG A 41 23.83 -0.73 16.61
N LEU A 42 23.30 0.45 16.94
CA LEU A 42 23.19 1.56 15.97
C LEU A 42 24.55 1.95 15.40
N SER A 43 25.59 2.01 16.24
CA SER A 43 26.95 2.29 15.78
C SER A 43 27.44 1.23 14.80
N ALA A 44 27.22 -0.06 15.08
CA ALA A 44 27.60 -1.15 14.18
C ALA A 44 26.88 -1.06 12.82
N HIS A 45 25.57 -0.77 12.83
CA HIS A 45 24.80 -0.55 11.59
C HIS A 45 25.28 0.68 10.83
N GLY A 46 25.64 1.77 11.51
CA GLY A 46 26.22 2.96 10.88
C GLY A 46 27.54 2.65 10.16
N GLU A 47 28.43 1.87 10.78
CA GLU A 47 29.69 1.42 10.17
C GLU A 47 29.45 0.50 8.97
N GLU A 48 28.50 -0.42 9.06
CA GLU A 48 28.10 -1.30 7.97
C GLU A 48 27.56 -0.51 6.77
N LEU A 49 26.65 0.44 7.00
CA LEU A 49 26.13 1.31 5.96
C LEU A 49 27.21 2.16 5.30
N ARG A 50 28.18 2.68 6.08
CA ARG A 50 29.30 3.44 5.53
C ARG A 50 30.17 2.57 4.61
N ARG A 51 30.46 1.33 5.02
CA ARG A 51 31.20 0.36 4.19
C ARG A 51 30.43 -0.01 2.92
N ALA A 52 29.11 -0.09 3.01
CA ALA A 52 28.22 -0.38 1.89
C ALA A 52 27.94 0.83 0.97
N GLY A 53 28.54 2.00 1.24
CA GLY A 53 28.42 3.21 0.42
C GLY A 53 27.25 4.13 0.78
N ALA A 54 26.47 3.83 1.82
CA ALA A 54 25.33 4.61 2.28
C ALA A 54 25.72 5.68 3.33
N ALA A 55 26.75 6.49 3.02
CA ALA A 55 27.37 7.42 3.98
C ALA A 55 26.40 8.48 4.55
N TYR A 56 25.44 8.97 3.76
CA TYR A 56 24.42 9.91 4.24
C TYR A 56 23.57 9.30 5.36
N LEU A 57 23.09 8.06 5.16
CA LEU A 57 22.28 7.37 6.15
C LEU A 57 23.10 7.02 7.40
N ALA A 58 24.37 6.65 7.24
CA ALA A 58 25.29 6.49 8.37
C ALA A 58 25.43 7.80 9.19
N GLY A 59 25.51 8.96 8.52
CA GLY A 59 25.52 10.26 9.18
C GLY A 59 24.26 10.58 9.97
N GLU A 60 23.08 10.22 9.47
CA GLU A 60 21.81 10.34 10.20
C GLU A 60 21.79 9.42 11.44
N VAL A 61 22.30 8.19 11.33
CA VAL A 61 22.45 7.28 12.48
C VAL A 61 23.42 7.83 13.53
N GLU A 62 24.55 8.41 13.12
CA GLU A 62 25.47 9.09 14.04
C GLU A 62 24.81 10.28 14.76
N ALA A 63 24.00 11.07 14.03
CA ALA A 63 23.23 12.16 14.63
C ALA A 63 22.27 11.61 15.69
N LEU A 64 21.51 10.56 15.38
CA LEU A 64 20.64 9.90 16.34
C LEU A 64 21.39 9.45 17.58
N ILE A 65 22.55 8.80 17.42
CA ILE A 65 23.38 8.34 18.55
C ILE A 65 23.81 9.52 19.45
N ARG A 66 24.20 10.66 18.86
CA ARG A 66 24.57 11.85 19.64
C ARG A 66 23.40 12.34 20.51
N HIS A 67 22.21 12.46 19.93
CA HIS A 67 21.01 12.90 20.64
C HIS A 67 20.56 11.90 21.72
N VAL A 68 20.66 10.61 21.45
CA VAL A 68 20.40 9.55 22.45
C VAL A 68 21.37 9.65 23.63
N ARG A 69 22.68 9.81 23.37
CA ARG A 69 23.70 9.96 24.43
C ARG A 69 23.52 11.24 25.24
N ALA A 70 23.07 12.32 24.61
CA ALA A 70 22.78 13.58 25.28
C ALA A 70 21.47 13.56 26.09
N ALA A 71 20.64 12.51 25.92
CA ALA A 71 19.31 12.39 26.52
C ALA A 71 18.41 13.62 26.25
N ASP A 72 18.56 14.25 25.09
CA ASP A 72 17.81 15.46 24.77
C ASP A 72 16.41 15.19 24.21
N ALA A 73 15.57 16.22 24.26
CA ALA A 73 14.18 16.14 23.78
C ALA A 73 14.08 16.00 22.25
N GLU A 74 15.15 16.29 21.50
CA GLU A 74 15.18 16.24 20.03
C GLU A 74 15.42 14.82 19.50
N ALA A 75 15.88 13.87 20.33
CA ALA A 75 16.11 12.48 19.95
C ALA A 75 14.90 11.83 19.24
N ALA A 76 13.67 12.12 19.66
CA ALA A 76 12.45 11.62 19.02
C ALA A 76 12.29 12.16 17.58
N ARG A 77 12.57 13.44 17.37
CA ARG A 77 12.54 14.07 16.05
C ARG A 77 13.63 13.53 15.15
N VAL A 78 14.84 13.32 15.69
CA VAL A 78 15.96 12.76 14.93
C VAL A 78 15.72 11.30 14.57
N LEU A 79 15.05 10.53 15.43
CA LEU A 79 14.61 9.17 15.09
C LEU A 79 13.62 9.17 13.92
N LEU A 80 12.60 10.04 13.94
CA LEU A 80 11.65 10.21 12.84
C LEU A 80 12.34 10.61 11.52
N ARG A 81 13.33 11.52 11.59
CA ARG A 81 14.15 11.91 10.43
C ARG A 81 15.01 10.76 9.91
N THR A 82 15.67 10.02 10.79
CA THR A 82 16.50 8.87 10.43
C THR A 82 15.65 7.80 9.74
N GLN A 83 14.46 7.51 10.28
CA GLN A 83 13.49 6.60 9.65
C GLN A 83 13.04 7.10 8.27
N THR A 84 12.84 8.41 8.12
CA THR A 84 12.49 9.03 6.84
C THR A 84 13.61 8.85 5.81
N ALA A 85 14.85 9.13 6.20
CA ALA A 85 16.03 8.97 5.35
C ALA A 85 16.23 7.51 4.93
N LEU A 86 16.10 6.58 5.88
CA LEU A 86 16.15 5.14 5.63
C LEU A 86 15.13 4.73 4.56
N ARG A 87 13.88 5.21 4.69
CA ARG A 87 12.80 4.86 3.75
C ARG A 87 13.05 5.43 2.35
N VAL A 88 13.51 6.67 2.23
CA VAL A 88 13.86 7.25 0.94
C VAL A 88 14.98 6.46 0.28
N PHE A 89 16.03 6.12 1.05
CA PHE A 89 17.16 5.35 0.54
C PHE A 89 16.74 3.93 0.09
N GLU A 90 15.93 3.24 0.89
CA GLU A 90 15.35 1.95 0.51
C GLU A 90 14.54 2.06 -0.78
N ARG A 91 13.76 3.13 -0.95
CA ARG A 91 12.96 3.33 -2.17
C ARG A 91 13.82 3.53 -3.41
N VAL A 92 14.90 4.30 -3.30
CA VAL A 92 15.89 4.46 -4.38
C VAL A 92 16.48 3.10 -4.77
N LEU A 93 17.01 2.37 -3.80
CA LEU A 93 17.63 1.06 -4.03
C LEU A 93 16.64 0.07 -4.66
N SER A 94 15.43 0.02 -4.13
CA SER A 94 14.35 -0.83 -4.63
C SER A 94 14.05 -0.52 -6.10
N LEU A 95 13.84 0.75 -6.45
CA LEU A 95 13.54 1.13 -7.83
C LEU A 95 14.70 0.84 -8.79
N ASP A 96 15.95 1.06 -8.36
CA ASP A 96 17.12 0.75 -9.16
C ASP A 96 17.22 -0.76 -9.46
N VAL A 97 17.03 -1.62 -8.46
CA VAL A 97 17.00 -3.08 -8.64
C VAL A 97 15.88 -3.48 -9.59
N ALA A 98 14.70 -2.91 -9.41
CA ALA A 98 13.52 -3.26 -10.17
C ALA A 98 13.61 -2.82 -11.64
N VAL A 99 14.13 -1.62 -11.91
CA VAL A 99 14.39 -1.13 -13.26
C VAL A 99 15.45 -2.00 -13.95
N ALA A 100 16.51 -2.39 -13.24
CA ALA A 100 17.52 -3.28 -13.79
C ALA A 100 16.97 -4.67 -14.17
N ALA A 101 16.01 -5.18 -13.39
CA ALA A 101 15.32 -6.44 -13.67
C ALA A 101 14.38 -6.34 -14.88
N LEU A 102 13.61 -5.26 -15.00
CA LEU A 102 12.62 -5.08 -16.07
C LEU A 102 13.23 -4.68 -17.43
N ALA A 103 14.34 -3.95 -17.44
CA ALA A 103 14.98 -3.43 -18.65
C ALA A 103 16.51 -3.67 -18.62
N PRO A 104 16.96 -4.94 -18.72
CA PRO A 104 18.36 -5.29 -18.63
C PRO A 104 19.18 -4.63 -19.76
N GLY A 105 20.30 -3.97 -19.39
CA GLY A 105 21.22 -3.35 -20.35
C GLY A 105 20.94 -1.88 -20.68
N GLN A 106 19.87 -1.28 -20.15
CA GLN A 106 19.67 0.17 -20.22
C GLN A 106 20.26 0.88 -18.99
N PRO A 107 21.03 1.98 -19.17
CA PRO A 107 21.56 2.73 -18.04
C PRO A 107 20.44 3.33 -17.18
N SER A 108 20.65 3.38 -15.86
CA SER A 108 19.73 3.96 -14.88
C SER A 108 19.61 5.49 -14.95
N GLY A 109 20.37 6.15 -15.83
CA GLY A 109 20.36 7.60 -16.03
C GLY A 109 19.11 8.09 -16.77
N GLY A 110 17.97 8.13 -16.08
CA GLY A 110 16.80 8.87 -16.55
C GLY A 110 16.99 10.37 -16.31
N THR A 111 16.51 11.19 -17.24
CA THR A 111 16.29 12.61 -16.94
C THR A 111 15.22 12.69 -15.85
N PRO A 112 15.45 13.41 -14.73
CA PRO A 112 14.45 13.52 -13.68
C PRO A 112 13.13 14.02 -14.29
N ALA A 113 12.04 13.28 -14.06
CA ALA A 113 10.74 13.75 -14.53
C ALA A 113 10.40 15.06 -13.83
N THR A 114 9.70 15.93 -14.56
CA THR A 114 9.12 17.12 -13.94
C THR A 114 8.15 16.65 -12.87
N PRO A 115 8.25 17.12 -11.62
CA PRO A 115 7.33 16.72 -10.56
C PRO A 115 5.89 16.95 -11.03
N PRO A 116 4.95 16.02 -10.76
CA PRO A 116 3.56 16.20 -11.17
C PRO A 116 3.06 17.55 -10.66
N THR A 117 2.50 18.35 -11.57
CA THR A 117 1.83 19.61 -11.23
C THR A 117 0.57 19.27 -10.43
N ALA A 118 0.66 19.37 -9.11
CA ALA A 118 -0.50 19.28 -8.24
C ALA A 118 -1.51 20.36 -8.66
N ARG A 119 -2.72 19.93 -9.04
CA ARG A 119 -3.82 20.88 -9.31
C ARG A 119 -4.41 21.32 -7.98
N THR A 120 -4.49 22.63 -7.80
CA THR A 120 -4.78 23.34 -6.55
C THR A 120 -6.15 22.96 -5.98
N ALA A 121 -6.18 22.06 -5.00
CA ALA A 121 -7.25 22.02 -4.01
C ALA A 121 -6.72 22.71 -2.77
N THR A 122 -7.24 23.90 -2.48
CA THR A 122 -6.83 24.70 -1.34
C THR A 122 -7.82 24.47 -0.20
N PRO A 123 -7.38 24.00 0.98
CA PRO A 123 -8.28 23.81 2.11
C PRO A 123 -8.94 25.14 2.49
N GLU A 124 -10.26 25.13 2.69
CA GLU A 124 -10.98 26.25 3.29
C GLU A 124 -10.49 26.42 4.75
N ASN A 125 -10.23 27.66 5.18
CA ASN A 125 -9.76 28.02 6.54
C ASN A 125 -8.45 27.38 7.01
N ARG A 126 -7.36 27.55 6.24
CA ARG A 126 -6.03 26.98 6.54
C ARG A 126 -5.42 27.42 7.86
N SER A 127 -5.67 28.65 8.31
CA SER A 127 -5.16 29.13 9.59
C SER A 127 -5.71 28.35 10.78
N ALA A 128 -6.92 27.80 10.67
CA ALA A 128 -7.52 26.95 11.71
C ALA A 128 -6.84 25.58 11.84
N LEU A 129 -6.08 25.15 10.83
CA LEU A 129 -5.33 23.88 10.86
C LEU A 129 -4.06 23.96 11.69
N VAL A 130 -3.44 25.14 11.80
CA VAL A 130 -2.16 25.33 12.48
C VAL A 130 -2.13 24.74 13.89
N PRO A 131 -3.07 25.06 14.81
CA PRO A 131 -3.04 24.50 16.17
C PRO A 131 -3.21 22.97 16.19
N VAL A 132 -4.04 22.42 15.30
CA VAL A 132 -4.28 20.97 15.18
C VAL A 132 -3.01 20.25 14.74
N LEU A 133 -2.31 20.79 13.73
CA LEU A 133 -1.07 20.21 13.20
C LEU A 133 0.08 20.30 14.21
N GLU A 134 0.16 21.39 14.98
CA GLU A 134 1.13 21.53 16.07
C GLU A 134 0.89 20.52 17.21
N GLU A 135 -0.36 20.36 17.64
CA GLU A 135 -0.71 19.39 18.67
C GLU A 135 -0.45 17.96 18.20
N LEU A 136 -0.79 17.65 16.95
CA LEU A 136 -0.49 16.35 16.34
C LEU A 136 1.02 16.08 16.33
N ALA A 137 1.84 17.04 15.88
CA ALA A 137 3.28 16.89 15.86
C ALA A 137 3.85 16.62 17.26
N ARG A 138 3.41 17.38 18.28
CA ARG A 138 3.80 17.15 19.68
C ARG A 138 3.36 15.78 20.20
N THR A 139 2.16 15.34 19.83
CA THR A 139 1.62 14.04 20.25
C THR A 139 2.44 12.90 19.65
N VAL A 140 2.80 12.98 18.36
CA VAL A 140 3.65 11.99 17.71
C VAL A 140 5.06 12.00 18.30
N GLU A 141 5.71 13.16 18.41
CA GLU A 141 7.06 13.27 19.00
C GLU A 141 7.08 12.77 20.47
N GLY A 142 6.03 13.07 21.24
CA GLY A 142 5.86 12.55 22.59
C GLY A 142 5.74 11.03 22.63
N LEU A 143 4.93 10.44 21.75
CA LEU A 143 4.75 8.99 21.64
C LEU A 143 6.05 8.27 21.22
N VAL A 144 6.80 8.83 20.28
CA VAL A 144 8.13 8.31 19.89
C VAL A 144 9.12 8.43 21.05
N GLY A 145 9.03 9.53 21.80
CA GLY A 145 9.78 9.77 23.02
C GLY A 145 9.59 8.68 24.07
N SER A 146 8.33 8.41 24.42
CA SER A 146 7.96 7.55 25.54
C SER A 146 7.73 6.09 25.17
N GLY A 147 7.48 5.78 23.90
CA GLY A 147 7.23 4.43 23.41
C GLY A 147 5.79 3.94 23.59
N LEU A 148 5.47 2.86 22.90
CA LEU A 148 4.15 2.20 22.96
C LEU A 148 3.86 1.57 24.33
N THR A 149 4.89 1.20 25.10
CA THR A 149 4.73 0.69 26.48
C THR A 149 4.06 1.69 27.42
N THR A 150 4.08 2.98 27.07
CA THR A 150 3.39 4.06 27.80
C THR A 150 2.08 4.50 27.13
N ALA A 151 1.77 3.95 25.95
CA ALA A 151 0.53 4.25 25.26
C ALA A 151 -0.67 3.72 26.05
N SER A 152 -1.77 4.45 25.99
CA SER A 152 -3.02 4.08 26.66
C SER A 152 -4.21 4.40 25.77
N THR A 153 -5.41 4.04 26.22
CA THR A 153 -6.66 4.46 25.60
C THR A 153 -6.74 5.98 25.43
N ALA A 154 -6.15 6.76 26.35
CA ALA A 154 -6.08 8.21 26.23
C ALA A 154 -5.20 8.67 25.06
N THR A 155 -4.04 8.03 24.85
CA THR A 155 -3.18 8.28 23.68
C THR A 155 -3.95 7.99 22.38
N ARG A 156 -4.67 6.87 22.34
CA ARG A 156 -5.49 6.47 21.20
C ARG A 156 -6.61 7.47 20.90
N GLN A 157 -7.30 7.96 21.94
CA GLN A 157 -8.36 8.96 21.80
C GLN A 157 -7.84 10.30 21.27
N LYS A 158 -6.64 10.75 21.68
CA LYS A 158 -6.03 11.98 21.14
C LYS A 158 -5.75 11.88 19.64
N LEU A 159 -5.20 10.76 19.19
CA LEU A 159 -4.96 10.51 17.76
C LEU A 159 -6.28 10.34 16.99
N ASP A 160 -7.32 9.78 17.61
CA ASP A 160 -8.67 9.69 17.03
C ASP A 160 -9.30 11.06 16.79
N ALA A 161 -9.12 12.00 17.71
CA ALA A 161 -9.58 13.38 17.55
C ALA A 161 -8.87 14.05 16.36
N SER A 162 -7.55 13.86 16.23
CA SER A 162 -6.77 14.34 15.09
C SER A 162 -7.25 13.71 13.77
N PHE A 163 -7.59 12.42 13.78
CA PHE A 163 -8.14 11.71 12.62
C PHE A 163 -9.49 12.31 12.19
N LYS A 164 -10.43 12.48 13.14
CA LYS A 164 -11.75 13.06 12.88
C LYS A 164 -11.65 14.47 12.30
N GLU A 165 -10.73 15.27 12.82
CA GLU A 165 -10.53 16.64 12.34
C GLU A 165 -9.88 16.68 10.96
N ALA A 166 -8.85 15.86 10.70
CA ALA A 166 -8.26 15.71 9.37
C ALA A 166 -9.30 15.25 8.33
N SER A 167 -10.19 14.32 8.71
CA SER A 167 -11.29 13.83 7.86
C SER A 167 -12.32 14.93 7.57
N ARG A 168 -12.76 15.66 8.61
CA ARG A 168 -13.68 16.80 8.50
C ARG A 168 -13.16 17.85 7.52
N LEU A 169 -11.85 18.08 7.54
CA LEU A 169 -11.15 19.05 6.69
C LEU A 169 -10.67 18.46 5.36
N LYS A 170 -11.11 17.24 5.02
CA LYS A 170 -10.81 16.54 3.75
C LYS A 170 -9.29 16.36 3.50
N LEU A 171 -8.48 16.30 4.56
CA LEU A 171 -7.05 15.99 4.50
C LEU A 171 -6.85 14.48 4.36
N MET A 172 -7.30 13.91 3.24
CA MET A 172 -7.47 12.46 3.10
C MET A 172 -6.19 11.65 3.30
N ARG A 173 -5.02 12.14 2.86
CA ARG A 173 -3.73 11.46 3.11
C ARG A 173 -3.37 11.40 4.59
N LEU A 174 -3.58 12.50 5.32
CA LEU A 174 -3.34 12.58 6.76
C LEU A 174 -4.33 11.69 7.52
N ALA A 175 -5.62 11.80 7.21
CA ALA A 175 -6.67 11.00 7.83
C ALA A 175 -6.43 9.49 7.61
N THR A 176 -6.00 9.08 6.42
CA THR A 176 -5.69 7.69 6.13
C THR A 176 -4.49 7.19 6.93
N SER A 177 -3.40 7.98 7.04
CA SER A 177 -2.25 7.61 7.89
C SER A 177 -2.67 7.46 9.35
N LEU A 178 -3.41 8.44 9.88
CA LEU A 178 -3.87 8.43 11.27
C LEU A 178 -4.78 7.23 11.58
N ARG A 179 -5.64 6.83 10.63
CA ARG A 179 -6.46 5.62 10.78
C ARG A 179 -5.59 4.39 10.97
N TYR A 180 -4.55 4.20 10.15
CA TYR A 180 -3.65 3.06 10.30
C TYR A 180 -2.83 3.10 11.59
N VAL A 181 -2.40 4.28 12.05
CA VAL A 181 -1.77 4.44 13.36
C VAL A 181 -2.74 4.01 14.47
N GLY A 182 -4.00 4.45 14.40
CA GLY A 182 -5.05 4.05 15.34
C GLY A 182 -5.30 2.54 15.34
N ASP A 183 -5.41 1.92 14.16
CA ASP A 183 -5.62 0.48 14.00
C ASP A 183 -4.47 -0.33 14.62
N GLU A 184 -3.20 0.08 14.43
CA GLU A 184 -2.05 -0.60 15.05
C GLU A 184 -1.95 -0.35 16.56
N LEU A 185 -2.33 0.85 17.03
CA LEU A 185 -2.41 1.10 18.48
C LEU A 185 -3.47 0.24 19.15
N ASP A 186 -4.64 0.08 18.51
CA ASP A 186 -5.69 -0.79 19.02
C ASP A 186 -5.22 -2.25 19.07
N ARG A 187 -4.45 -2.71 18.06
CA ARG A 187 -3.81 -4.05 18.07
C ARG A 187 -2.79 -4.19 19.19
N PHE A 188 -1.92 -3.18 19.39
CA PHE A 188 -0.92 -3.20 20.44
C PHE A 188 -1.54 -3.24 21.84
N LEU A 189 -2.50 -2.35 22.11
CA LEU A 189 -3.19 -2.28 23.41
C LEU A 189 -4.05 -3.51 23.70
N GLY A 190 -4.46 -4.24 22.67
CA GLY A 190 -5.20 -5.49 22.77
C GLY A 190 -4.32 -6.75 22.74
N ASP A 191 -3.00 -6.62 22.85
CA ASP A 191 -2.03 -7.73 22.79
C ASP A 191 -2.20 -8.65 21.57
N SER A 192 -2.58 -8.07 20.42
CA SER A 192 -2.84 -8.83 19.21
C SER A 192 -1.55 -9.31 18.55
N ASP A 193 -1.51 -10.59 18.21
CA ASP A 193 -0.50 -11.23 17.36
C ASP A 193 -0.37 -10.60 15.95
N GLN A 194 -1.38 -9.83 15.52
CA GLN A 194 -1.38 -9.11 14.25
C GLN A 194 -0.76 -7.71 14.34
N PHE A 195 -0.35 -7.24 15.53
CA PHE A 195 0.36 -5.97 15.65
C PHE A 195 1.64 -6.00 14.82
N SER A 196 1.89 -4.92 14.06
CA SER A 196 3.11 -4.76 13.27
C SER A 196 3.79 -3.45 13.61
N ALA A 197 4.94 -3.54 14.29
CA ALA A 197 5.81 -2.41 14.57
C ALA A 197 6.16 -1.66 13.29
N ARG A 198 6.50 -2.39 12.22
CA ARG A 198 6.78 -1.83 10.90
C ARG A 198 5.65 -0.98 10.33
N ARG A 199 4.41 -1.49 10.33
CA ARG A 199 3.25 -0.73 9.85
C ARG A 199 3.00 0.49 10.72
N PHE A 200 3.07 0.33 12.05
CA PHE A 200 2.91 1.43 12.99
C PHE A 200 3.92 2.55 12.73
N VAL A 201 5.21 2.22 12.68
CA VAL A 201 6.30 3.18 12.47
C VAL A 201 6.17 3.89 11.12
N PHE A 202 5.84 3.15 10.06
CA PHE A 202 5.61 3.71 8.74
C PHE A 202 4.51 4.79 8.76
N PHE A 203 3.32 4.44 9.26
CA PHE A 203 2.19 5.37 9.26
C PHE A 203 2.34 6.49 10.29
N LEU A 204 3.03 6.26 11.41
CA LEU A 204 3.33 7.28 12.40
C LEU A 204 4.31 8.33 11.83
N THR A 205 5.39 7.88 11.20
CA THR A 205 6.37 8.76 10.55
C THR A 205 5.72 9.55 9.42
N ARG A 206 4.90 8.88 8.59
CA ARG A 206 4.14 9.55 7.52
C ARG A 206 3.15 10.58 8.06
N THR A 207 2.48 10.29 9.18
CA THR A 207 1.60 11.25 9.87
C THR A 207 2.38 12.49 10.32
N TRP A 208 3.55 12.30 10.92
CA TRP A 208 4.42 13.40 11.34
C TRP A 208 4.91 14.24 10.16
N LEU A 209 5.38 13.60 9.08
CA LEU A 209 5.84 14.30 7.87
C LEU A 209 4.74 15.12 7.21
N ILE A 210 3.56 14.54 7.01
CA ILE A 210 2.42 15.26 6.43
C ILE A 210 2.00 16.40 7.36
N GLY A 211 1.93 16.15 8.67
CA GLY A 211 1.54 17.15 9.66
C GLY A 211 2.49 18.36 9.68
N ARG A 212 3.80 18.10 9.74
CA ARG A 212 4.86 19.13 9.73
C ARG A 212 4.93 19.85 8.39
N GLY A 213 4.88 19.13 7.28
CA GLY A 213 4.91 19.72 5.95
C GLY A 213 3.70 20.61 5.67
N LEU A 214 2.49 20.20 6.10
CA LEU A 214 1.30 21.05 5.98
C LEU A 214 1.43 22.31 6.84
N LEU A 215 1.96 22.19 8.06
CA LEU A 215 2.18 23.32 8.96
C LEU A 215 3.14 24.35 8.34
N GLU A 216 4.26 23.88 7.79
CA GLU A 216 5.27 24.70 7.11
C GLU A 216 4.68 25.38 5.87
N ALA A 217 4.04 24.61 4.99
CA ALA A 217 3.43 25.13 3.76
C ALA A 217 2.31 26.15 4.05
N ILE A 218 1.53 26.00 5.13
CA ILE A 218 0.54 26.99 5.55
C ILE A 218 1.20 28.28 6.05
N ARG A 219 2.27 28.17 6.85
CA ARG A 219 2.97 29.33 7.41
C ARG A 219 3.71 30.15 6.34
N GLU A 220 4.23 29.47 5.33
CA GLU A 220 4.97 30.08 4.22
C GLU A 220 4.07 30.46 3.04
N ASP A 221 2.76 30.17 3.12
CA ASP A 221 1.79 30.30 2.03
C ASP A 221 2.19 29.56 0.73
N ASP A 222 2.93 28.45 0.85
CA ASP A 222 3.38 27.63 -0.27
C ASP A 222 2.24 26.74 -0.80
N GLN A 223 1.56 27.23 -1.83
CA GLN A 223 0.47 26.52 -2.50
C GLN A 223 0.93 25.23 -3.20
N VAL A 224 2.18 25.20 -3.67
CA VAL A 224 2.72 24.07 -4.43
C VAL A 224 3.01 22.92 -3.47
N ALA A 225 3.64 23.21 -2.32
CA ALA A 225 3.83 22.23 -1.27
C ALA A 225 2.49 21.70 -0.73
N LEU A 226 1.51 22.58 -0.50
CA LEU A 226 0.16 22.17 -0.10
C LEU A 226 -0.47 21.19 -1.11
N GLY A 227 -0.46 21.52 -2.40
CA GLY A 227 -0.99 20.65 -3.44
C GLY A 227 -0.32 19.27 -3.44
N ARG A 228 1.02 19.22 -3.34
CA ARG A 228 1.79 17.96 -3.29
C ARG A 228 1.48 17.13 -2.06
N LEU A 229 1.29 17.76 -0.91
CA LEU A 229 0.98 17.08 0.35
C LEU A 229 -0.44 16.50 0.35
N LEU A 230 -1.39 17.15 -0.32
CA LEU A 230 -2.78 16.71 -0.39
C LEU A 230 -3.05 15.64 -1.46
N LEU A 231 -2.31 15.67 -2.59
CA LEU A 231 -2.40 14.70 -3.70
C LEU A 231 -3.84 14.44 -4.18
N SER A 232 -4.61 15.52 -4.38
CA SER A 232 -5.98 15.42 -4.89
C SER A 232 -6.02 15.49 -6.40
N SER A 233 -6.16 14.35 -7.07
CA SER A 233 -6.57 14.30 -8.48
C SER A 233 -8.06 14.64 -8.59
N PRO A 234 -8.46 15.56 -9.49
CA PRO A 234 -9.86 15.90 -9.66
C PRO A 234 -10.63 14.72 -10.28
N ALA A 235 -11.77 14.38 -9.70
CA ALA A 235 -12.69 13.41 -10.27
C ALA A 235 -13.45 14.03 -11.45
N MET A 236 -13.43 13.36 -12.60
CA MET A 236 -14.12 13.78 -13.81
C MET A 236 -15.40 12.98 -13.98
N PRO A 237 -16.57 13.63 -14.21
CA PRO A 237 -17.81 12.91 -14.42
C PRO A 237 -17.78 12.12 -15.74
N VAL A 238 -18.32 10.91 -15.73
CA VAL A 238 -18.44 10.05 -16.91
C VAL A 238 -19.86 9.53 -17.02
N ARG A 239 -20.47 9.71 -18.21
CA ARG A 239 -21.87 9.37 -18.45
C ARG A 239 -22.10 7.86 -18.46
N ALA A 240 -21.25 7.11 -19.15
CA ALA A 240 -21.32 5.66 -19.24
C ALA A 240 -19.91 5.08 -19.44
N LEU A 241 -19.64 3.93 -18.86
CA LEU A 241 -18.41 3.14 -19.04
C LEU A 241 -18.76 1.67 -19.20
N ARG A 242 -18.13 0.99 -20.17
CA ARG A 242 -18.13 -0.47 -20.22
C ARG A 242 -16.81 -0.98 -19.68
N LEU A 243 -16.90 -1.86 -18.70
CA LEU A 243 -15.76 -2.35 -17.93
C LEU A 243 -15.73 -3.87 -17.93
N ALA A 244 -14.57 -4.47 -17.74
CA ALA A 244 -14.41 -5.87 -17.36
C ALA A 244 -13.63 -5.95 -16.04
N VAL A 245 -14.05 -6.84 -15.13
CA VAL A 245 -13.31 -7.10 -13.89
C VAL A 245 -12.23 -8.12 -14.18
N ILE A 246 -10.97 -7.74 -13.99
CA ILE A 246 -9.79 -8.56 -14.29
C ILE A 246 -9.08 -9.04 -13.03
N GLY A 247 -9.43 -8.49 -11.87
CA GLY A 247 -8.96 -9.01 -10.59
C GLY A 247 -9.72 -8.51 -9.39
N VAL A 248 -9.65 -9.27 -8.30
CA VAL A 248 -10.32 -8.94 -7.06
C VAL A 248 -9.36 -9.15 -5.91
N HIS A 249 -9.11 -8.09 -5.16
CA HIS A 249 -8.36 -8.12 -3.92
C HIS A 249 -9.33 -8.09 -2.74
N LYS A 250 -9.15 -9.02 -1.80
CA LYS A 250 -9.94 -9.14 -0.58
C LYS A 250 -9.08 -8.79 0.62
N ARG A 251 -9.58 -7.93 1.50
CA ARG A 251 -9.04 -7.69 2.83
C ARG A 251 -10.10 -8.04 3.86
N ALA A 252 -9.80 -8.96 4.76
CA ALA A 252 -10.66 -9.42 5.84
C ALA A 252 -9.90 -9.22 7.15
N LEU A 253 -10.56 -8.59 8.13
CA LEU A 253 -9.98 -8.28 9.42
C LEU A 253 -10.58 -9.19 10.51
N LEU A 254 -9.83 -9.42 11.59
CA LEU A 254 -10.24 -10.28 12.70
C LEU A 254 -11.52 -9.82 13.40
N ASP A 255 -11.84 -8.53 13.34
CA ASP A 255 -13.07 -7.97 13.90
C ASP A 255 -14.30 -8.20 13.00
N GLY A 256 -14.15 -8.96 11.92
CA GLY A 256 -15.19 -9.29 10.97
C GLY A 256 -15.53 -8.15 10.01
N SER A 257 -14.71 -7.10 9.93
CA SER A 257 -14.81 -6.13 8.83
C SER A 257 -14.11 -6.66 7.57
N ALA A 258 -14.59 -6.22 6.41
CA ALA A 258 -14.06 -6.65 5.12
C ALA A 258 -14.02 -5.49 4.13
N ALA A 259 -13.05 -5.52 3.22
CA ALA A 259 -12.97 -4.62 2.09
C ALA A 259 -12.64 -5.41 0.83
N PHE A 260 -13.22 -5.01 -0.28
CA PHE A 260 -12.95 -5.57 -1.59
C PHE A 260 -12.51 -4.47 -2.52
N GLU A 261 -11.51 -4.76 -3.33
CA GLU A 261 -11.08 -3.90 -4.43
C GLU A 261 -11.14 -4.68 -5.73
N PHE A 262 -11.92 -4.17 -6.66
CA PHE A 262 -12.15 -4.73 -7.98
C PHE A 262 -11.27 -3.97 -8.97
N ARG A 263 -10.34 -4.69 -9.59
CA ARG A 263 -9.49 -4.22 -10.68
C ARG A 263 -10.23 -4.39 -11.99
N MET A 264 -10.40 -3.29 -12.70
CA MET A 264 -11.24 -3.18 -13.87
C MET A 264 -10.45 -2.61 -15.04
N ILE A 265 -10.83 -3.00 -16.25
CA ILE A 265 -10.30 -2.42 -17.49
C ILE A 265 -11.45 -1.86 -18.32
N THR A 266 -11.25 -0.69 -18.92
CA THR A 266 -12.23 -0.09 -19.83
C THR A 266 -12.23 -0.79 -21.19
N LEU A 267 -13.43 -1.09 -21.68
CA LEU A 267 -13.64 -1.78 -22.95
C LEU A 267 -13.84 -0.80 -24.12
N ASP A 268 -14.18 0.44 -23.80
CA ASP A 268 -14.40 1.53 -24.73
C ASP A 268 -13.74 2.83 -24.25
N GLU A 269 -13.58 3.77 -25.18
CA GLU A 269 -13.12 5.13 -24.89
C GLU A 269 -14.34 6.00 -24.58
N GLN A 270 -14.26 6.78 -23.49
CA GLN A 270 -15.35 7.63 -23.02
C GLN A 270 -14.80 8.96 -22.50
N GLY A 271 -14.94 10.01 -23.29
CA GLY A 271 -14.42 11.34 -22.95
C GLY A 271 -12.90 11.30 -22.79
N SER A 272 -12.40 11.61 -21.59
CA SER A 272 -10.98 11.58 -21.26
C SER A 272 -10.50 10.23 -20.72
N VAL A 273 -11.36 9.22 -20.66
CA VAL A 273 -11.01 7.87 -20.19
C VAL A 273 -10.74 6.99 -21.41
N PRO A 274 -9.48 6.61 -21.68
CA PRO A 274 -9.14 5.82 -22.86
C PRO A 274 -9.64 4.38 -22.72
N ARG A 275 -9.76 3.68 -23.86
CA ARG A 275 -9.91 2.21 -23.86
C ARG A 275 -8.66 1.56 -23.28
N GLY A 276 -8.84 0.50 -22.48
CA GLY A 276 -7.74 -0.18 -21.81
C GLY A 276 -7.24 0.52 -20.54
N ALA A 277 -7.90 1.61 -20.11
CA ALA A 277 -7.58 2.27 -18.84
C ALA A 277 -7.87 1.32 -17.67
N ARG A 278 -6.94 1.30 -16.71
CA ARG A 278 -7.00 0.43 -15.53
C ARG A 278 -7.65 1.22 -14.39
N LEU A 279 -8.80 0.75 -13.94
CA LEU A 279 -9.58 1.40 -12.89
C LEU A 279 -9.72 0.47 -11.68
N ALA A 280 -9.68 1.05 -10.49
CA ALA A 280 -10.04 0.36 -9.27
C ALA A 280 -11.36 0.92 -8.69
N TRP A 281 -12.27 0.03 -8.31
CA TRP A 281 -13.40 0.36 -7.46
C TRP A 281 -13.33 -0.45 -6.18
N SER A 282 -13.67 0.15 -5.04
CA SER A 282 -13.58 -0.52 -3.75
C SER A 282 -14.83 -0.30 -2.91
N CYS A 283 -15.23 -1.33 -2.18
CA CYS A 283 -16.27 -1.25 -1.14
C CYS A 283 -15.71 -1.75 0.20
N VAL A 284 -16.20 -1.16 1.29
CA VAL A 284 -15.77 -1.46 2.67
C VAL A 284 -17.01 -1.73 3.51
N PHE A 285 -16.94 -2.79 4.31
CA PHE A 285 -18.01 -3.25 5.18
C PHE A 285 -17.53 -3.21 6.63
N GLY A 286 -18.42 -2.73 7.50
CA GLY A 286 -18.14 -2.59 8.93
C GLY A 286 -18.01 -3.94 9.64
N LYS A 287 -17.59 -3.87 10.91
CA LYS A 287 -17.35 -5.03 11.78
C LYS A 287 -18.61 -5.89 11.93
N LYS A 288 -18.56 -7.14 11.47
CA LYS A 288 -19.56 -8.18 11.78
C LYS A 288 -18.85 -9.50 12.09
N PRO A 289 -18.49 -9.73 13.38
CA PRO A 289 -17.82 -10.97 13.79
C PRO A 289 -18.62 -12.21 13.37
N GLY A 290 -17.91 -13.26 12.93
CA GLY A 290 -18.51 -14.54 12.54
C GLY A 290 -19.19 -14.56 11.15
N VAL A 291 -19.19 -13.45 10.42
CA VAL A 291 -19.68 -13.40 9.03
C VAL A 291 -18.50 -13.57 8.06
N PRO A 292 -18.52 -14.56 7.14
CA PRO A 292 -17.50 -14.69 6.11
C PRO A 292 -17.44 -13.43 5.23
N ALA A 293 -16.24 -12.99 4.84
CA ALA A 293 -16.07 -11.75 4.10
C ALA A 293 -16.89 -11.74 2.78
N GLU A 294 -16.90 -12.85 2.05
CA GLU A 294 -17.62 -13.02 0.78
C GLU A 294 -19.12 -12.84 0.92
N ALA A 295 -19.68 -13.05 2.11
CA ALA A 295 -21.09 -12.82 2.37
C ALA A 295 -21.48 -11.35 2.16
N PHE A 296 -20.57 -10.41 2.41
CA PHE A 296 -20.81 -8.98 2.17
C PHE A 296 -21.02 -8.64 0.69
N LEU A 297 -20.50 -9.45 -0.25
CA LEU A 297 -20.70 -9.24 -1.68
C LEU A 297 -22.16 -9.43 -2.11
N HIS A 298 -22.97 -10.05 -1.28
CA HIS A 298 -24.40 -10.23 -1.49
C HIS A 298 -25.25 -9.05 -1.00
N LEU A 299 -24.64 -8.06 -0.33
CA LEU A 299 -25.37 -6.92 0.22
C LEU A 299 -25.51 -5.79 -0.79
N PRO A 300 -26.72 -5.21 -0.92
CA PRO A 300 -26.94 -4.11 -1.84
C PRO A 300 -26.12 -2.90 -1.42
N GLN A 301 -25.49 -2.25 -2.40
CA GLN A 301 -24.88 -0.94 -2.24
C GLN A 301 -25.93 0.17 -2.36
N ALA A 302 -25.56 1.41 -2.04
CA ALA A 302 -26.43 2.58 -2.21
C ALA A 302 -26.96 2.72 -3.66
N GLN A 303 -26.21 2.23 -4.64
CA GLN A 303 -26.57 2.18 -6.06
C GLN A 303 -27.52 1.02 -6.43
N LYS A 304 -28.06 0.29 -5.44
CA LYS A 304 -29.04 -0.80 -5.60
C LYS A 304 -28.56 -2.00 -6.44
N PHE A 305 -27.27 -2.28 -6.43
CA PHE A 305 -26.68 -3.52 -6.97
C PHE A 305 -25.93 -4.28 -5.88
N THR A 306 -25.76 -5.59 -6.07
CA THR A 306 -24.92 -6.42 -5.19
C THR A 306 -23.52 -6.55 -5.81
N PRO A 307 -22.42 -6.34 -5.07
CA PRO A 307 -21.06 -6.45 -5.60
C PRO A 307 -20.74 -7.82 -6.20
N LYS A 308 -21.45 -8.89 -5.83
CA LYS A 308 -21.33 -10.21 -6.45
C LYS A 308 -21.48 -10.19 -7.97
N LEU A 309 -22.30 -9.29 -8.52
CA LEU A 309 -22.42 -9.05 -9.96
C LEU A 309 -21.06 -8.82 -10.64
N LEU A 310 -20.12 -8.17 -9.94
CA LEU A 310 -18.80 -7.86 -10.47
C LEU A 310 -17.89 -9.09 -10.59
N LEU A 311 -18.28 -10.22 -10.00
CA LEU A 311 -17.58 -11.49 -10.15
C LEU A 311 -18.08 -12.27 -11.39
N ASP A 312 -19.16 -11.83 -12.02
CA ASP A 312 -19.70 -12.49 -13.20
C ASP A 312 -18.79 -12.25 -14.40
N ARG A 313 -18.70 -13.26 -15.28
CA ARG A 313 -17.85 -13.24 -16.48
C ARG A 313 -18.50 -12.46 -17.62
N THR A 314 -18.90 -11.24 -17.32
CA THR A 314 -19.64 -10.34 -18.20
C THR A 314 -19.01 -8.95 -18.21
N GLU A 315 -19.33 -8.18 -19.24
CA GLU A 315 -19.14 -6.74 -19.21
C GLU A 315 -19.94 -6.13 -18.05
N ILE A 316 -19.43 -5.05 -17.47
CA ILE A 316 -20.13 -4.25 -16.47
C ILE A 316 -20.40 -2.88 -17.09
N LEU A 317 -21.67 -2.50 -17.16
CA LEU A 317 -22.09 -1.18 -17.57
C LEU A 317 -22.28 -0.30 -16.34
N VAL A 318 -21.51 0.77 -16.25
CA VAL A 318 -21.65 1.79 -15.20
C VAL A 318 -22.13 3.09 -15.83
N THR A 319 -23.17 3.73 -15.27
CA THR A 319 -23.62 5.06 -15.69
C THR A 319 -23.52 6.08 -14.57
N ASP A 320 -23.41 7.36 -14.93
CA ASP A 320 -23.41 8.51 -14.03
C ASP A 320 -22.37 8.38 -12.90
N ALA A 321 -21.15 8.00 -13.28
CA ALA A 321 -20.02 7.81 -12.37
C ALA A 321 -19.04 8.98 -12.48
N ALA A 322 -17.98 8.93 -11.66
CA ALA A 322 -16.81 9.78 -11.85
C ALA A 322 -15.54 8.93 -11.86
N VAL A 323 -14.53 9.39 -12.59
CA VAL A 323 -13.21 8.75 -12.68
C VAL A 323 -12.14 9.76 -12.32
N SER A 324 -11.22 9.34 -11.45
CA SER A 324 -9.99 10.08 -11.18
C SER A 324 -8.83 9.28 -11.76
N LEU A 325 -8.20 9.80 -12.81
CA LEU A 325 -7.00 9.22 -13.41
C LEU A 325 -5.74 9.82 -12.79
N ASP A 326 -4.70 9.01 -12.69
CA ASP A 326 -3.33 9.44 -12.49
C ASP A 326 -2.68 9.87 -13.81
N GLU A 327 -1.44 10.33 -13.74
CA GLU A 327 -0.66 10.76 -14.90
C GLU A 327 -0.28 9.62 -15.87
N HIS A 328 -0.53 8.36 -15.47
CA HIS A 328 -0.25 7.16 -16.25
C HIS A 328 -1.51 6.50 -16.83
N GLY A 329 -2.68 7.14 -16.68
CA GLY A 329 -3.95 6.66 -17.21
C GLY A 329 -4.58 5.52 -16.41
N SER A 330 -4.03 5.18 -15.23
CA SER A 330 -4.70 4.31 -14.26
C SER A 330 -5.51 5.17 -13.29
N GLY A 331 -6.47 4.61 -12.57
CA GLY A 331 -7.33 5.46 -11.75
C GLY A 331 -8.32 4.77 -10.86
N ARG A 332 -9.20 5.57 -10.27
CA ARG A 332 -10.30 5.10 -9.43
C ARG A 332 -11.64 5.45 -10.03
N LEU A 333 -12.53 4.48 -10.04
CA LEU A 333 -13.95 4.66 -10.32
C LEU A 333 -14.66 5.05 -9.03
N MET A 334 -15.49 6.09 -9.10
CA MET A 334 -16.30 6.60 -8.00
C MET A 334 -17.79 6.49 -8.37
N LEU A 335 -18.55 5.83 -7.51
CA LEU A 335 -19.99 5.68 -7.67
C LEU A 335 -20.72 6.64 -6.72
N GLY A 336 -21.46 7.58 -7.29
CA GLY A 336 -22.33 8.49 -6.54
C GLY A 336 -23.71 7.87 -6.29
N PRO A 337 -24.60 8.58 -5.57
CA PRO A 337 -25.96 8.09 -5.30
C PRO A 337 -26.82 7.86 -6.56
N LYS A 338 -26.49 8.52 -7.67
CA LYS A 338 -27.20 8.39 -8.95
C LYS A 338 -26.62 7.33 -9.88
N SER A 339 -25.42 6.82 -9.58
CA SER A 339 -24.75 5.87 -10.46
C SER A 339 -25.53 4.56 -10.56
N THR A 340 -25.50 3.93 -11.72
CA THR A 340 -26.07 2.59 -11.92
C THR A 340 -24.99 1.61 -12.35
N VAL A 341 -25.13 0.34 -11.93
CA VAL A 341 -24.21 -0.75 -12.28
C VAL A 341 -25.05 -1.93 -12.76
N LYS A 342 -24.80 -2.42 -13.98
CA LYS A 342 -25.60 -3.48 -14.60
C LYS A 342 -24.70 -4.49 -15.33
N PRO A 343 -25.09 -5.79 -15.39
CA PRO A 343 -24.45 -6.74 -16.28
C PRO A 343 -24.67 -6.32 -17.74
N GLY A 344 -23.64 -6.51 -18.54
CA GLY A 344 -23.66 -6.41 -19.98
C GLY A 344 -23.57 -7.80 -20.63
N LYS A 345 -22.86 -7.88 -21.75
CA LYS A 345 -22.74 -9.11 -22.53
C LYS A 345 -21.73 -10.06 -21.88
N LYS A 346 -21.83 -11.36 -22.17
CA LYS A 346 -20.79 -12.32 -21.79
C LYS A 346 -19.50 -12.01 -22.54
N LEU A 347 -18.37 -12.02 -21.84
CA LEU A 347 -17.04 -11.87 -22.42
C LEU A 347 -16.41 -13.24 -22.65
N VAL A 348 -15.68 -13.38 -23.76
CA VAL A 348 -15.07 -14.64 -24.21
C VAL A 348 -13.55 -14.54 -24.38
N ASP A 349 -13.02 -13.36 -24.66
CA ASP A 349 -11.59 -13.09 -24.83
C ASP A 349 -11.12 -12.28 -23.62
N TRP A 350 -10.54 -12.96 -22.63
CA TRP A 350 -10.13 -12.38 -21.34
C TRP A 350 -8.64 -12.12 -21.27
N ASP A 351 -7.85 -13.03 -21.85
CA ASP A 351 -6.41 -12.94 -22.00
C ASP A 351 -6.00 -11.76 -22.90
N GLY A 352 -6.76 -11.48 -23.96
CA GLY A 352 -6.54 -10.31 -24.82
C GLY A 352 -6.79 -8.95 -24.15
N LEU A 353 -7.43 -8.93 -22.96
CA LEU A 353 -7.72 -7.68 -22.24
C LEU A 353 -6.50 -7.18 -21.45
N VAL A 354 -5.58 -8.06 -21.06
CA VAL A 354 -4.49 -7.68 -20.17
C VAL A 354 -3.15 -7.74 -20.90
N HIS A 355 -2.52 -6.58 -21.03
CA HIS A 355 -1.17 -6.46 -21.56
C HIS A 355 -0.23 -5.88 -20.49
N TRP A 356 0.99 -6.43 -20.41
CA TRP A 356 2.04 -5.91 -19.57
C TRP A 356 3.21 -5.37 -20.39
N ASP A 357 3.30 -4.04 -20.44
CA ASP A 357 4.38 -3.31 -21.09
C ASP A 357 5.51 -3.02 -20.08
N ARG A 358 6.50 -3.91 -20.03
CA ARG A 358 7.66 -3.82 -19.12
C ARG A 358 8.50 -2.57 -19.34
N GLU A 359 8.68 -2.15 -20.59
CA GLU A 359 9.50 -0.99 -20.93
C GLU A 359 8.86 0.30 -20.42
N ARG A 360 7.54 0.45 -20.61
CA ARG A 360 6.78 1.55 -20.02
C ARG A 360 6.85 1.55 -18.50
N VAL A 361 6.75 0.39 -17.83
CA VAL A 361 6.90 0.31 -16.36
C VAL A 361 8.29 0.80 -15.93
N ALA A 362 9.34 0.29 -16.57
CA ALA A 362 10.71 0.65 -16.26
C ALA A 362 10.98 2.15 -16.50
N ALA A 363 10.46 2.72 -17.59
CA ALA A 363 10.55 4.15 -17.88
C ALA A 363 9.83 4.99 -16.83
N ARG A 364 8.61 4.58 -16.41
CA ARG A 364 7.85 5.22 -15.35
C ARG A 364 8.62 5.22 -14.03
N TRP A 365 9.12 4.07 -13.60
CA TRP A 365 9.87 3.94 -12.35
C TRP A 365 11.18 4.72 -12.36
N ARG A 366 11.90 4.74 -13.49
CA ARG A 366 13.12 5.54 -13.66
C ARG A 366 12.85 7.05 -13.59
N GLY A 367 11.68 7.48 -14.07
CA GLY A 367 11.26 8.89 -14.01
C GLY A 367 10.63 9.31 -12.69
N HIS A 368 10.28 8.38 -11.80
CA HIS A 368 9.50 8.70 -10.60
C HIS A 368 10.25 9.63 -9.63
N PRO A 369 9.69 10.79 -9.25
CA PRO A 369 10.28 11.65 -8.23
C PRO A 369 10.07 11.04 -6.84
N ILE A 370 11.07 10.30 -6.37
CA ILE A 370 11.02 9.61 -5.07
C ILE A 370 10.72 10.59 -3.93
N SER A 371 9.75 10.22 -3.09
CA SER A 371 9.29 11.02 -1.96
C SER A 371 9.24 10.18 -0.69
N PRO A 372 9.53 10.77 0.48
CA PRO A 372 9.36 10.08 1.77
C PRO A 372 7.89 9.73 2.08
N LEU A 373 6.94 10.24 1.30
CA LEU A 373 5.52 9.94 1.43
C LEU A 373 5.04 8.81 0.51
N ASP A 374 5.95 8.26 -0.31
CA ASP A 374 5.67 7.20 -1.27
C ASP A 374 5.13 5.96 -0.56
N LEU A 375 3.96 5.51 -1.00
CA LEU A 375 3.45 4.20 -0.62
C LEU A 375 4.03 3.14 -1.57
N GLU A 376 4.23 1.92 -1.07
CA GLU A 376 4.67 0.78 -1.89
C GLU A 376 3.73 0.59 -3.09
N ILE A 377 2.42 0.75 -2.82
CA ILE A 377 1.34 0.62 -3.78
C ILE A 377 1.20 1.78 -4.78
N GLU A 378 1.85 2.93 -4.55
CA GLU A 378 1.74 4.08 -5.48
C GLU A 378 2.48 3.81 -6.80
N LEU A 379 3.57 3.02 -6.77
CA LEU A 379 4.28 2.56 -7.97
C LEU A 379 3.89 1.15 -8.39
N GLN A 380 2.81 0.63 -7.83
CA GLN A 380 2.29 -0.66 -8.22
C GLN A 380 1.96 -0.68 -9.71
N ASP A 381 2.18 -1.83 -10.34
CA ASP A 381 1.74 -2.11 -11.69
C ASP A 381 0.85 -3.34 -11.70
N GLU A 382 0.00 -3.41 -12.72
CA GLU A 382 -0.86 -4.56 -12.99
C GLU A 382 -0.12 -5.43 -14.02
N VAL A 383 0.17 -6.67 -13.61
CA VAL A 383 1.09 -7.58 -14.29
C VAL A 383 0.38 -8.87 -14.63
N ILE A 384 0.61 -9.36 -15.85
CA ILE A 384 0.25 -10.71 -16.27
C ILE A 384 1.55 -11.48 -16.55
N VAL A 385 1.65 -12.68 -15.98
CA VAL A 385 2.77 -13.59 -16.22
C VAL A 385 2.27 -14.88 -16.87
N THR A 386 3.01 -15.33 -17.88
CA THR A 386 2.82 -16.60 -18.58
C THR A 386 4.04 -17.49 -18.35
N ASP A 387 3.92 -18.79 -18.67
CA ASP A 387 5.05 -19.74 -18.65
C ASP A 387 5.85 -19.72 -17.34
N TYR A 388 5.15 -19.61 -16.21
CA TYR A 388 5.76 -19.35 -14.93
C TYR A 388 5.99 -20.62 -14.10
N HIS A 389 7.03 -20.58 -13.26
CA HIS A 389 7.28 -21.54 -12.19
C HIS A 389 6.92 -20.95 -10.84
N LEU A 390 5.97 -21.57 -10.12
CA LEU A 390 5.65 -21.25 -8.73
C LEU A 390 6.25 -22.30 -7.79
N GLY A 391 7.17 -21.88 -6.93
CA GLY A 391 7.84 -22.69 -5.93
C GLY A 391 6.99 -22.95 -4.67
N ALA A 392 7.54 -23.73 -3.75
CA ALA A 392 6.91 -23.98 -2.45
C ALA A 392 6.94 -22.70 -1.57
N PRO A 393 5.95 -22.52 -0.69
CA PRO A 393 5.92 -21.35 0.19
C PRO A 393 7.07 -21.40 1.21
N VAL A 394 7.69 -20.24 1.45
CA VAL A 394 8.68 -20.01 2.49
C VAL A 394 8.26 -18.81 3.36
N PRO A 395 8.69 -18.72 4.63
CA PRO A 395 8.44 -17.53 5.44
C PRO A 395 9.02 -16.28 4.79
N ASN A 396 8.28 -15.16 4.80
CA ASN A 396 8.82 -13.89 4.35
C ASN A 396 9.76 -13.31 5.44
N PRO A 397 11.07 -13.14 5.19
CA PRO A 397 12.00 -12.65 6.20
C PRO A 397 11.74 -11.18 6.57
N TYR A 398 11.05 -10.41 5.72
CA TYR A 398 10.79 -8.98 5.92
C TYR A 398 9.41 -8.66 6.49
N ARG A 399 8.47 -9.61 6.38
CA ARG A 399 7.06 -9.49 6.81
C ARG A 399 6.60 -10.82 7.41
N PRO A 400 6.81 -11.07 8.71
CA PRO A 400 6.46 -12.34 9.35
C PRO A 400 4.99 -12.75 9.20
N GLU A 401 4.10 -11.80 8.95
CA GLU A 401 2.68 -12.01 8.65
C GLU A 401 2.40 -12.50 7.21
N GLN A 402 3.42 -12.88 6.46
CA GLN A 402 3.32 -13.35 5.07
C GLN A 402 4.15 -14.61 4.81
N GLN A 403 3.72 -15.38 3.80
CA GLN A 403 4.56 -16.34 3.12
C GLN A 403 4.85 -15.86 1.69
N VAL A 404 6.03 -16.24 1.19
CA VAL A 404 6.48 -16.02 -0.18
C VAL A 404 6.43 -17.34 -0.94
N PHE A 405 5.79 -17.35 -2.09
CA PHE A 405 5.95 -18.37 -3.11
C PHE A 405 6.90 -17.82 -4.17
N PRO A 406 8.13 -18.35 -4.31
CA PRO A 406 9.04 -17.91 -5.35
C PRO A 406 8.40 -18.11 -6.73
N LEU A 407 8.33 -17.04 -7.52
CA LEU A 407 7.67 -17.03 -8.82
C LEU A 407 8.68 -16.61 -9.89
N ALA A 408 9.09 -17.56 -10.72
CA ALA A 408 9.96 -17.28 -11.86
C ALA A 408 9.13 -17.20 -13.15
N ALA A 409 9.22 -16.10 -13.90
CA ALA A 409 8.48 -15.92 -15.15
C ALA A 409 9.21 -15.00 -16.13
N ALA A 410 9.44 -15.48 -17.36
CA ALA A 410 10.06 -14.70 -18.44
C ALA A 410 11.30 -13.89 -18.00
N GLY A 411 12.23 -14.58 -17.34
CA GLY A 411 13.51 -14.04 -16.86
C GLY A 411 13.43 -13.17 -15.60
N LEU A 412 12.25 -13.06 -14.97
CA LEU A 412 12.05 -12.34 -13.72
C LEU A 412 11.87 -13.29 -12.55
N GLU A 413 12.43 -12.90 -11.42
CA GLU A 413 12.18 -13.49 -10.11
C GLU A 413 11.26 -12.55 -9.33
N LEU A 414 10.10 -13.08 -8.93
CA LEU A 414 9.05 -12.38 -8.21
C LEU A 414 8.78 -13.11 -6.89
N ASP A 415 8.49 -12.36 -5.85
CA ASP A 415 7.97 -12.91 -4.60
C ASP A 415 6.45 -12.87 -4.63
N ALA A 416 5.80 -13.99 -4.96
CA ALA A 416 4.35 -14.07 -4.87
C ALA A 416 3.93 -14.19 -3.39
N VAL A 417 3.33 -13.13 -2.85
CA VAL A 417 3.04 -13.03 -1.41
C VAL A 417 1.62 -13.45 -1.06
N CYS A 418 1.46 -14.03 0.12
CA CYS A 418 0.18 -14.35 0.72
C CYS A 418 0.23 -14.06 2.22
N SER A 419 -0.79 -13.37 2.76
CA SER A 419 -0.90 -13.17 4.21
C SER A 419 -1.14 -14.51 4.92
N THR A 420 -0.67 -14.61 6.16
CA THR A 420 -1.03 -15.70 7.09
C THR A 420 -2.34 -15.44 7.83
N GLY A 421 -2.92 -14.24 7.71
CA GLY A 421 -4.17 -13.84 8.34
C GLY A 421 -5.44 -14.30 7.59
N PRO A 422 -6.63 -13.87 8.06
CA PRO A 422 -7.93 -14.30 7.53
C PRO A 422 -8.15 -14.02 6.04
N ASP A 423 -7.48 -13.00 5.49
CA ASP A 423 -7.59 -12.59 4.10
C ASP A 423 -6.74 -13.43 3.14
N GLY A 424 -5.71 -14.10 3.65
CA GLY A 424 -4.80 -14.94 2.86
C GLY A 424 -5.19 -16.42 2.76
N GLY A 425 -6.11 -16.92 3.60
CA GLY A 425 -6.38 -18.37 3.68
C GLY A 425 -6.78 -19.04 2.36
N GLU A 426 -7.68 -18.40 1.60
CA GLU A 426 -8.12 -18.90 0.28
C GLU A 426 -6.96 -18.86 -0.73
N LEU A 427 -6.27 -17.72 -0.81
CA LEU A 427 -5.14 -17.54 -1.71
C LEU A 427 -4.02 -18.56 -1.42
N MET A 428 -3.71 -18.80 -0.14
CA MET A 428 -2.72 -19.78 0.30
C MET A 428 -3.04 -21.18 -0.20
N THR A 429 -4.31 -21.60 -0.07
CA THR A 429 -4.80 -22.91 -0.50
C THR A 429 -4.64 -23.05 -2.01
N THR A 430 -5.07 -22.03 -2.75
CA THR A 430 -5.01 -21.98 -4.21
C THR A 430 -3.57 -21.96 -4.74
N LEU A 431 -2.67 -21.15 -4.17
CA LEU A 431 -1.27 -21.12 -4.56
C LEU A 431 -0.54 -22.43 -4.25
N LYS A 432 -0.81 -23.09 -3.12
CA LYS A 432 -0.29 -24.43 -2.83
C LYS A 432 -0.73 -25.46 -3.86
N ALA A 433 -1.95 -25.36 -4.37
CA ALA A 433 -2.42 -26.21 -5.46
C ALA A 433 -1.69 -25.92 -6.78
N PHE A 434 -1.42 -24.64 -7.08
CA PHE A 434 -0.68 -24.24 -8.29
C PHE A 434 0.83 -24.52 -8.24
N ALA A 435 1.44 -24.56 -7.05
CA ALA A 435 2.85 -24.90 -6.87
C ALA A 435 3.15 -26.37 -7.26
N LYS A 436 2.14 -27.23 -7.30
CA LYS A 436 2.28 -28.60 -7.82
C LYS A 436 2.62 -28.58 -9.31
N PRO A 437 3.48 -29.50 -9.81
CA PRO A 437 3.81 -29.58 -11.22
C PRO A 437 2.56 -29.76 -12.10
N LYS A 438 2.43 -28.92 -13.14
CA LYS A 438 1.40 -29.03 -14.18
C LYS A 438 2.05 -28.76 -15.54
N ALA A 439 1.56 -29.44 -16.60
CA ALA A 439 2.10 -29.32 -17.95
C ALA A 439 1.86 -27.94 -18.59
N ALA A 440 0.71 -27.33 -18.30
CA ALA A 440 0.39 -25.96 -18.70
C ALA A 440 -0.29 -25.24 -17.54
N ARG A 441 0.07 -23.97 -17.32
CA ARG A 441 -0.55 -23.10 -16.33
C ARG A 441 -1.28 -21.96 -17.05
N PRO A 442 -2.50 -21.60 -16.63
CA PRO A 442 -3.20 -20.43 -17.17
C PRO A 442 -2.41 -19.16 -16.86
N PRO A 443 -2.51 -18.09 -17.68
CA PRO A 443 -1.92 -16.80 -17.37
C PRO A 443 -2.32 -16.30 -15.99
N LEU A 444 -1.35 -15.83 -15.21
CA LEU A 444 -1.52 -15.36 -13.85
C LEU A 444 -1.44 -13.84 -13.79
N TYR A 445 -2.52 -13.22 -13.36
CA TYR A 445 -2.65 -11.79 -13.18
C TYR A 445 -2.56 -11.39 -11.72
N GLY A 446 -1.90 -10.26 -11.47
CA GLY A 446 -1.77 -9.70 -10.15
C GLY A 446 -1.18 -8.31 -10.13
N LEU A 447 -0.85 -7.87 -8.92
CA LEU A 447 -0.30 -6.56 -8.65
C LEU A 447 1.18 -6.70 -8.30
N MET A 448 2.05 -6.05 -9.04
CA MET A 448 3.47 -6.01 -8.76
C MET A 448 3.84 -4.67 -8.13
N HIS A 449 4.59 -4.68 -7.05
CA HIS A 449 5.27 -3.51 -6.52
C HIS A 449 6.71 -3.86 -6.15
N VAL A 450 7.43 -2.88 -5.64
CA VAL A 450 8.82 -3.05 -5.23
C VAL A 450 8.97 -2.70 -3.77
N GLU A 451 9.66 -3.55 -3.04
CA GLU A 451 9.98 -3.39 -1.63
C GLU A 451 11.28 -4.12 -1.31
N MET A 452 12.17 -3.51 -0.53
CA MET A 452 13.42 -4.12 -0.05
C MET A 452 14.26 -4.75 -1.16
N GLY A 453 14.42 -4.06 -2.30
CA GLY A 453 15.19 -4.57 -3.44
C GLY A 453 14.55 -5.75 -4.14
N ARG A 454 13.25 -6.03 -3.92
CA ARG A 454 12.56 -7.21 -4.46
C ARG A 454 11.30 -6.81 -5.22
N LEU A 455 11.02 -7.55 -6.29
CA LEU A 455 9.75 -7.45 -7.00
C LEU A 455 8.72 -8.31 -6.26
N VAL A 456 7.76 -7.66 -5.61
CA VAL A 456 6.71 -8.32 -4.83
C VAL A 456 5.46 -8.42 -5.69
N PHE A 457 4.89 -9.61 -5.79
CA PHE A 457 3.72 -9.91 -6.61
C PHE A 457 2.56 -10.36 -5.73
N GLN A 458 1.41 -9.71 -5.82
CA GLN A 458 0.15 -10.11 -5.18
C GLN A 458 -0.72 -10.79 -6.24
N PRO A 459 -0.84 -12.12 -6.24
CA PRO A 459 -1.68 -12.83 -7.21
C PRO A 459 -3.15 -12.51 -6.97
N LEU A 460 -3.90 -12.24 -8.03
CA LEU A 460 -5.32 -11.92 -7.97
C LEU A 460 -6.20 -12.85 -8.81
N THR A 461 -5.74 -13.26 -9.99
CA THR A 461 -6.60 -13.96 -10.97
C THR A 461 -5.81 -14.88 -11.86
N VAL A 462 -6.36 -16.04 -12.19
CA VAL A 462 -5.92 -16.83 -13.34
C VAL A 462 -6.96 -16.75 -14.45
N PHE A 463 -6.51 -16.68 -15.70
CA PHE A 463 -7.37 -16.68 -16.87
C PHE A 463 -7.39 -18.08 -17.48
N GLY A 464 -8.41 -18.88 -17.13
CA GLY A 464 -8.61 -20.22 -17.70
C GLY A 464 -9.55 -20.20 -18.90
N ASP A 465 -9.79 -21.38 -19.48
CA ASP A 465 -10.67 -21.57 -20.66
C ASP A 465 -12.10 -21.05 -20.43
N ASP A 466 -12.54 -21.09 -19.17
CA ASP A 466 -13.87 -20.68 -18.75
C ASP A 466 -13.96 -19.18 -18.38
N GLY A 467 -12.84 -18.44 -18.43
CA GLY A 467 -12.70 -17.03 -18.03
C GLY A 467 -11.94 -16.86 -16.71
N PRO A 468 -12.06 -15.70 -16.04
CA PRO A 468 -11.29 -15.39 -14.83
C PRO A 468 -11.74 -16.24 -13.64
N GLU A 469 -10.75 -16.69 -12.88
CA GLU A 469 -10.90 -17.28 -11.54
C GLU A 469 -10.18 -16.37 -10.53
N TYR A 470 -10.94 -15.74 -9.64
CA TYR A 470 -10.43 -14.79 -8.66
C TYR A 470 -9.86 -15.51 -7.42
N LEU A 471 -8.54 -15.52 -7.29
CA LEU A 471 -7.79 -16.39 -6.38
C LEU A 471 -8.02 -16.11 -4.88
N MET A 472 -8.52 -14.91 -4.55
CA MET A 472 -8.78 -14.49 -3.17
C MET A 472 -10.24 -14.68 -2.73
N ILE A 473 -11.12 -15.11 -3.64
CA ILE A 473 -12.54 -15.27 -3.39
C ILE A 473 -12.85 -16.75 -3.24
N SER A 474 -13.42 -17.13 -2.09
CA SER A 474 -13.75 -18.53 -1.85
C SER A 474 -14.86 -19.02 -2.77
N GLY A 475 -14.71 -20.26 -3.25
CA GLY A 475 -15.75 -20.98 -3.99
C GLY A 475 -16.88 -21.53 -3.10
N GLU A 476 -16.77 -21.38 -1.77
CA GLU A 476 -17.77 -21.86 -0.82
C GLU A 476 -19.14 -21.21 -1.03
N LYS A 477 -20.20 -22.03 -0.95
CA LYS A 477 -21.58 -21.54 -1.06
C LYS A 477 -21.97 -20.80 0.20
N ILE A 478 -22.22 -19.50 0.08
CA ILE A 478 -22.78 -18.68 1.16
C ILE A 478 -24.27 -19.01 1.33
N ASP A 479 -24.66 -19.47 2.52
CA ASP A 479 -26.06 -19.60 2.90
C ASP A 479 -26.66 -18.21 3.18
N LEU A 480 -27.32 -17.67 2.16
CA LEU A 480 -28.02 -16.39 2.22
C LEU A 480 -29.11 -16.33 3.29
N ALA A 481 -29.81 -17.44 3.55
CA ALA A 481 -30.89 -17.46 4.52
C ALA A 481 -30.33 -17.32 5.95
N SER A 482 -29.21 -17.98 6.23
CA SER A 482 -28.49 -17.82 7.49
C SER A 482 -27.87 -16.43 7.61
N LEU A 483 -27.28 -15.89 6.54
CA LEU A 483 -26.72 -14.54 6.53
C LEU A 483 -27.75 -13.46 6.89
N MET A 484 -28.94 -13.51 6.28
CA MET A 484 -30.00 -12.54 6.55
C MET A 484 -30.53 -12.61 7.99
N LYS A 485 -30.43 -13.76 8.66
CA LYS A 485 -30.78 -13.90 10.09
C LYS A 485 -29.72 -13.29 11.00
N THR A 486 -28.44 -13.37 10.62
CA THR A 486 -27.32 -12.81 11.40
C THR A 486 -27.17 -11.30 11.20
N MET A 487 -27.63 -10.80 10.04
CA MET A 487 -27.62 -9.37 9.73
C MET A 487 -28.83 -8.68 10.36
N ASP A 488 -28.68 -8.27 11.61
CA ASP A 488 -29.60 -7.33 12.22
C ASP A 488 -29.44 -5.97 11.51
N PHE A 489 -30.45 -5.60 10.71
CA PHE A 489 -30.53 -4.32 10.00
C PHE A 489 -31.14 -3.21 10.88
N SER A 490 -31.27 -3.45 12.18
CA SER A 490 -31.66 -2.46 13.17
C SER A 490 -30.61 -1.34 13.20
N HIS A 491 -31.00 -0.19 12.65
CA HIS A 491 -30.22 1.04 12.57
C HIS A 491 -30.00 1.70 13.94
#